data_AF-A0A562JJW8-F1
#
_entry.id   AF-A0A562JJW8-F1
#
_cell.length_a   1.000
_cell.length_b   1.000
_cell.length_c   1.000
_cell.angle_alpha   90.00
_cell.angle_beta   90.00
_cell.angle_gamma   90.00
#
_symmetry.space_group_name_H-M   'P 1'
#
loop_
_entity.id
_entity.type
_entity.pdbx_description
1 polymer ?
#
loop_
_entity_poly.entity_id
_entity_poly.type
_entity_poly.pdbx_seq_one_letter_code
_entity_poly.pdbx_strand_id
1 'polypeptide(L)'
;MLYLFYPGYVPVLGLLYRNYSASKEIFNEWKKLSKGEEFADEFLKVDYLVPPFPNECWVYTSKERNYGKGYFVFIGPNVDKSINRAITSGIKQEELLLTTVSRYQWMDEMNGSYNRDMFKSLTVNKTGYYLMPIGIKNENKPIKEENLIIDFSYAIKMKNVTFKNGDQIKGNDFCKIVLRNPENNA
;
A
#
# COMPACT_ATOMS: atom_id res chain seq x y z
N MET A 1 -4.27 1.31 8.11
CA MET A 1 -3.06 2.05 7.73
C MET A 1 -2.86 3.19 8.71
N LEU A 2 -1.62 3.56 9.00
CA LEU A 2 -1.26 4.73 9.80
C LEU A 2 -0.38 5.66 8.95
N TYR A 3 -0.61 6.96 9.05
CA TYR A 3 0.24 7.97 8.44
C TYR A 3 0.99 8.71 9.53
N LEU A 4 2.32 8.74 9.45
CA LEU A 4 3.14 9.56 10.35
C LEU A 4 3.86 10.63 9.52
N PHE A 5 3.61 11.88 9.90
CA PHE A 5 4.19 13.06 9.27
C PHE A 5 4.73 13.99 10.34
N TYR A 6 5.92 14.53 10.10
CA TYR A 6 6.45 15.65 10.87
C TYR A 6 7.28 16.54 9.93
N PRO A 7 7.16 17.89 10.00
CA PRO A 7 7.92 18.79 9.14
C PRO A 7 9.44 18.53 9.20
N GLY A 8 10.08 18.35 8.04
CA GLY A 8 11.51 18.07 7.95
C GLY A 8 11.90 16.59 8.08
N TYR A 9 10.95 15.68 8.25
CA TYR A 9 11.18 14.24 8.32
C TYR A 9 10.59 13.51 7.13
N VAL A 10 11.16 12.34 6.82
CA VAL A 10 10.67 11.47 5.75
C VAL A 10 9.28 10.94 6.12
N PRO A 11 8.27 11.04 5.23
CA PRO A 11 6.92 10.55 5.52
C PRO A 11 6.92 9.04 5.73
N VAL A 12 6.01 8.56 6.57
CA VAL A 12 5.89 7.13 6.89
C VAL A 12 4.49 6.62 6.56
N LEU A 13 4.45 5.50 5.85
CA LEU A 13 3.28 4.67 5.64
C LEU A 13 3.37 3.43 6.56
N GLY A 14 2.56 3.42 7.61
CA GLY A 14 2.53 2.37 8.63
C GLY A 14 1.47 1.30 8.35
N LEU A 15 1.89 0.05 8.19
CA LEU A 15 1.00 -1.11 8.09
C LEU A 15 0.67 -1.62 9.49
N LEU A 16 -0.61 -1.57 9.87
CA LEU A 16 -1.07 -2.08 11.15
C LEU A 16 -1.09 -3.62 11.14
N TYR A 17 -0.49 -4.23 12.15
CA TYR A 17 -0.44 -5.67 12.38
C TYR A 17 -0.87 -6.04 13.79
N ARG A 18 -1.72 -7.06 13.87
CA ARG A 18 -2.08 -7.77 15.11
C ARG A 18 -0.94 -8.66 15.56
N ASN A 19 -0.47 -9.53 14.67
CA ASN A 19 0.74 -10.32 14.90
C ASN A 19 1.98 -9.50 14.52
N TYR A 20 2.47 -8.69 15.46
CA TYR A 20 3.65 -7.86 15.25
C TYR A 20 4.92 -8.70 15.00
N SER A 21 5.05 -9.89 15.62
CA SER A 21 6.22 -10.76 15.39
C SER A 21 6.35 -11.19 13.94
N ALA A 22 5.26 -11.70 13.35
CA ALA A 22 5.24 -12.07 11.93
C ALA A 22 5.52 -10.86 11.02
N SER A 23 5.03 -9.67 11.38
CA SER A 23 5.31 -8.47 10.59
C SER A 23 6.79 -8.08 10.58
N LYS A 24 7.50 -8.27 11.70
CA LYS A 24 8.95 -8.04 11.76
C LYS A 24 9.70 -8.99 10.84
N GLU A 25 9.30 -10.25 10.78
CA GLU A 25 9.89 -11.24 9.88
C GLU A 25 9.70 -10.83 8.41
N ILE A 26 8.48 -10.45 8.01
CA ILE A 26 8.19 -9.97 6.64
C ILE A 26 9.07 -8.77 6.28
N PHE A 27 9.12 -7.75 7.14
CA PHE A 27 9.89 -6.54 6.85
C PHE A 27 11.41 -6.76 6.92
N ASN A 28 11.88 -7.67 7.76
CA ASN A 28 13.28 -8.10 7.75
C ASN A 28 13.66 -8.77 6.43
N GLU A 29 12.81 -9.65 5.90
CA GLU A 29 13.05 -10.27 4.60
C GLU A 29 13.05 -9.23 3.47
N TRP A 30 12.09 -8.31 3.45
CA TRP A 30 12.09 -7.20 2.50
C TRP A 30 13.37 -6.35 2.60
N LYS A 31 13.82 -6.04 3.82
CA LYS A 31 15.06 -5.30 4.05
C LYS A 31 16.29 -6.08 3.61
N LYS A 32 16.30 -7.41 3.73
CA LYS A 32 17.38 -8.27 3.22
C LYS A 32 17.41 -8.28 1.69
N LEU A 33 16.25 -8.41 1.06
CA LEU A 33 16.10 -8.36 -0.39
C LEU A 33 16.53 -7.01 -0.97
N SER A 34 16.33 -5.93 -0.22
CA SER A 34 16.83 -4.60 -0.59
C SER A 34 18.31 -4.38 -0.29
N LYS A 35 19.09 -5.33 0.27
CA LYS A 35 20.51 -5.06 0.62
C LYS A 35 21.42 -4.75 -0.58
N GLY A 36 20.96 -4.97 -1.82
CA GLY A 36 21.63 -4.53 -3.04
C GLY A 36 21.01 -3.29 -3.70
N GLU A 37 19.87 -2.80 -3.21
CA GLU A 37 19.06 -1.76 -3.85
C GLU A 37 18.73 -0.65 -2.83
N GLU A 38 18.85 0.62 -3.23
CA GLU A 38 18.58 1.73 -2.30
C GLU A 38 17.10 1.78 -1.84
N PHE A 39 16.20 1.23 -2.66
CA PHE A 39 14.75 1.26 -2.44
C PHE A 39 14.10 -0.10 -2.72
N ALA A 40 13.07 -0.44 -1.94
CA ALA A 40 12.31 -1.68 -2.10
C ALA A 40 11.36 -1.66 -3.32
N ASP A 41 11.27 -0.55 -4.05
CA ASP A 41 10.54 -0.39 -5.31
C ASP A 41 10.88 -1.46 -6.36
N GLU A 42 12.08 -2.04 -6.31
CA GLU A 42 12.47 -3.12 -7.21
C GLU A 42 11.58 -4.35 -7.06
N PHE A 43 10.98 -4.60 -5.89
CA PHE A 43 10.13 -5.77 -5.66
C PHE A 43 8.78 -5.46 -5.02
N LEU A 44 8.56 -4.27 -4.46
CA LEU A 44 7.29 -3.81 -3.92
C LEU A 44 6.75 -2.61 -4.69
N LYS A 45 5.42 -2.50 -4.72
CA LYS A 45 4.71 -1.36 -5.30
C LYS A 45 3.59 -0.92 -4.37
N VAL A 46 3.40 0.39 -4.27
CA VAL A 46 2.28 1.02 -3.57
C VAL A 46 1.50 1.89 -4.53
N ASP A 47 0.21 1.59 -4.66
CA ASP A 47 -0.74 2.30 -5.50
C ASP A 47 -1.85 2.93 -4.64
N TYR A 48 -2.10 4.21 -4.84
CA TYR A 48 -3.24 4.93 -4.30
C TYR A 48 -4.30 5.01 -5.40
N LEU A 49 -5.43 4.37 -5.15
CA LEU A 49 -6.55 4.34 -6.08
C LEU A 49 -7.57 5.35 -5.56
N VAL A 50 -7.64 6.49 -6.23
CA VAL A 50 -8.36 7.68 -5.76
C VAL A 50 -9.61 7.94 -6.59
N PRO A 51 -10.61 8.67 -6.07
CA PRO A 51 -11.74 9.11 -6.87
C PRO A 51 -11.30 9.96 -8.09
N PRO A 52 -12.09 10.01 -9.17
CA PRO A 52 -13.36 9.31 -9.33
C PRO A 52 -13.18 7.80 -9.57
N PHE A 53 -14.11 7.00 -9.03
CA PHE A 53 -14.26 5.58 -9.36
C PHE A 53 -15.37 5.43 -10.42
N PRO A 54 -15.47 4.28 -11.13
CA PRO A 54 -16.60 4.01 -12.01
C PRO A 54 -17.93 4.14 -11.27
N ASN A 55 -18.98 4.62 -11.94
CA ASN A 55 -20.27 4.94 -11.32
C ASN A 55 -20.91 3.73 -10.60
N GLU A 56 -20.64 2.53 -11.10
CA GLU A 56 -21.11 1.24 -10.57
C GLU A 56 -20.25 0.70 -9.40
N CYS A 57 -19.23 1.44 -8.95
CA CYS A 57 -18.36 0.99 -7.88
C CYS A 57 -19.12 0.88 -6.55
N TRP A 58 -19.04 -0.29 -5.92
CA TRP A 58 -19.75 -0.65 -4.68
C TRP A 58 -19.48 0.28 -3.49
N VAL A 59 -18.37 1.02 -3.49
CA VAL A 59 -18.04 1.99 -2.43
C VAL A 59 -19.06 3.12 -2.36
N TYR A 60 -19.70 3.48 -3.48
CA TYR A 60 -20.71 4.55 -3.53
C TYR A 60 -22.02 4.18 -2.83
N THR A 61 -22.32 2.89 -2.70
CA THR A 61 -23.52 2.41 -2.00
C THR A 61 -23.25 1.98 -0.55
N SER A 62 -21.99 1.99 -0.11
CA SER A 62 -21.60 1.51 1.22
C SER A 62 -21.45 2.66 2.21
N LYS A 63 -22.29 2.67 3.25
CA LYS A 63 -22.17 3.58 4.39
C LYS A 63 -20.83 3.42 5.12
N GLU A 64 -20.34 2.19 5.24
CA GLU A 64 -19.06 1.88 5.87
C GLU A 64 -17.84 2.30 5.05
N ARG A 65 -18.05 2.71 3.79
CA ARG A 65 -17.02 3.30 2.92
C ARG A 65 -17.32 4.76 2.64
N ASN A 66 -18.09 5.39 3.53
CA ASN A 66 -18.47 6.79 3.48
C ASN A 66 -19.04 7.22 2.10
N TYR A 67 -19.81 6.33 1.46
CA TYR A 67 -20.38 6.54 0.12
C TYR A 67 -19.33 6.99 -0.91
N GLY A 68 -18.15 6.36 -0.88
CA GLY A 68 -17.05 6.60 -1.81
C GLY A 68 -16.17 7.80 -1.46
N LYS A 69 -16.34 8.44 -0.31
CA LYS A 69 -15.46 9.51 0.20
C LYS A 69 -14.22 8.94 0.89
N GLY A 70 -13.30 8.47 0.06
CA GLY A 70 -12.05 7.89 0.48
C GLY A 70 -11.27 7.35 -0.70
N TYR A 71 -10.29 6.51 -0.44
CA TYR A 71 -9.43 5.90 -1.46
C TYR A 71 -8.95 4.53 -1.01
N PHE A 72 -8.46 3.72 -1.94
CA PHE A 72 -7.75 2.49 -1.59
C PHE A 72 -6.25 2.73 -1.59
N VAL A 73 -5.56 2.12 -0.63
CA VAL A 73 -4.11 1.90 -0.68
C VAL A 73 -3.90 0.43 -1.00
N PHE A 74 -3.28 0.15 -2.13
CA PHE A 74 -2.94 -1.18 -2.64
C PHE A 74 -1.44 -1.38 -2.53
N ILE A 75 -1.02 -2.50 -1.94
CA ILE A 75 0.38 -2.86 -1.72
C ILE A 75 0.58 -4.29 -2.21
N GLY A 76 1.53 -4.47 -3.10
CA GLY A 76 1.82 -5.77 -3.69
C GLY A 76 3.21 -5.83 -4.29
N PRO A 77 3.55 -6.95 -4.92
CA PRO A 77 4.81 -7.05 -5.65
C PRO A 77 4.83 -6.08 -6.84
N ASN A 78 6.01 -5.56 -7.15
CA ASN A 78 6.22 -4.84 -8.40
C ASN A 78 6.27 -5.85 -9.56
N VAL A 79 5.11 -6.09 -10.18
CA VAL A 79 4.95 -7.11 -11.23
C VAL A 79 5.80 -6.79 -12.46
N ASP A 80 5.86 -5.53 -12.89
CA ASP A 80 6.64 -5.12 -14.06
C ASP A 80 8.13 -5.44 -13.86
N LYS A 81 8.67 -5.10 -12.68
CA LYS A 81 10.04 -5.45 -12.31
C LYS A 81 10.25 -6.96 -12.19
N SER A 82 9.24 -7.70 -11.72
CA SER A 82 9.30 -9.16 -11.63
C SER A 82 9.35 -9.83 -13.00
N ILE A 83 8.52 -9.37 -13.95
CA ILE A 83 8.55 -9.83 -15.34
C ILE A 83 9.91 -9.52 -15.97
N ASN A 84 10.42 -8.29 -15.79
CA ASN A 84 11.71 -7.90 -16.34
C ASN A 84 12.86 -8.76 -15.80
N ARG A 85 12.87 -9.06 -14.49
CA ARG A 85 13.85 -9.99 -13.90
C ARG A 85 13.76 -11.38 -14.53
N ALA A 86 12.55 -11.94 -14.66
CA ALA A 86 12.37 -13.27 -15.26
C ALA A 86 12.91 -13.32 -16.70
N ILE A 87 12.56 -12.33 -17.53
CA ILE A 87 13.04 -12.21 -18.92
C ILE A 87 14.57 -12.08 -18.96
N THR A 88 15.14 -11.25 -18.08
CA THR A 88 16.60 -11.04 -18.01
C THR A 88 17.34 -12.30 -17.56
N SER A 89 16.69 -13.16 -16.77
CA SER A 89 17.19 -14.48 -16.39
C SER A 89 16.98 -15.56 -17.46
N GLY A 90 16.46 -15.22 -18.64
CA GLY A 90 16.28 -16.13 -19.78
C GLY A 90 14.93 -16.85 -19.83
N ILE A 91 13.98 -16.51 -18.96
CA ILE A 91 12.61 -17.07 -19.01
C ILE A 91 11.83 -16.36 -20.12
N LYS A 92 11.26 -17.10 -21.06
CA LYS A 92 10.42 -16.50 -22.10
C LYS A 92 9.11 -15.99 -21.49
N GLN A 93 8.62 -14.85 -21.97
CA GLN A 93 7.39 -14.26 -21.45
C GLN A 93 6.17 -15.20 -21.59
N GLU A 94 6.12 -15.99 -22.65
CA GLU A 94 5.05 -16.98 -22.91
C GLU A 94 5.05 -18.16 -21.92
N GLU A 95 6.17 -18.43 -21.25
CA GLU A 95 6.34 -19.50 -20.25
C GLU A 95 6.16 -18.97 -18.82
N LEU A 96 6.03 -17.64 -18.66
CA LEU A 96 6.02 -16.99 -17.36
C LEU A 96 4.64 -17.10 -16.69
N LEU A 97 4.57 -17.82 -15.58
CA LEU A 97 3.43 -17.82 -14.68
C LEU A 97 3.80 -17.09 -13.37
N LEU A 98 3.05 -16.04 -13.04
CA LEU A 98 3.22 -15.28 -11.80
C LEU A 98 2.01 -15.45 -10.89
N THR A 99 2.25 -15.93 -9.67
CA THR A 99 1.28 -15.89 -8.58
C THR A 99 1.68 -14.79 -7.61
N THR A 100 0.76 -13.87 -7.32
CA THR A 100 1.03 -12.71 -6.47
C THR A 100 0.05 -12.64 -5.31
N VAL A 101 0.55 -12.21 -4.16
CA VAL A 101 -0.28 -11.87 -3.00
C VAL A 101 -0.16 -10.38 -2.78
N SER A 102 -1.30 -9.70 -2.78
CA SER A 102 -1.37 -8.27 -2.55
C SER A 102 -2.37 -7.97 -1.43
N ARG A 103 -2.15 -6.86 -0.73
CA ARG A 103 -3.04 -6.35 0.30
C ARG A 103 -3.57 -5.01 -0.15
N TYR A 104 -4.86 -4.78 0.01
CA TYR A 104 -5.43 -3.46 -0.14
C TYR A 104 -6.30 -3.09 1.06
N GLN A 105 -6.41 -1.79 1.31
CA GLN A 105 -7.22 -1.26 2.40
C GLN A 105 -7.92 0.01 1.94
N TRP A 106 -9.21 0.12 2.25
CA TRP A 106 -9.95 1.38 2.14
C TRP A 106 -9.54 2.35 3.25
N MET A 107 -9.33 3.61 2.86
CA MET A 107 -8.99 4.72 3.73
C MET A 107 -10.08 5.78 3.62
N ASP A 108 -10.90 5.90 4.67
CA ASP A 108 -11.94 6.93 4.73
C ASP A 108 -11.32 8.32 4.89
N GLU A 109 -11.79 9.27 4.08
CA GLU A 109 -11.48 10.68 4.23
C GLU A 109 -12.59 11.36 5.06
N MET A 110 -12.69 10.96 6.33
CA MET A 110 -13.63 11.57 7.27
C MET A 110 -13.25 13.03 7.55
N ASN A 111 -14.26 13.90 7.69
CA ASN A 111 -14.13 15.28 8.19
C ASN A 111 -13.01 16.11 7.53
N GLY A 112 -12.76 15.93 6.24
CA GLY A 112 -11.72 16.68 5.52
C GLY A 112 -10.30 16.28 5.89
N SER A 113 -10.06 15.01 6.24
CA SER A 113 -8.69 14.50 6.45
C SER A 113 -7.78 14.79 5.24
N TYR A 114 -6.67 15.49 5.50
CA TYR A 114 -5.67 15.85 4.48
C TYR A 114 -4.51 14.86 4.38
N ASN A 115 -4.62 13.67 4.99
CA ASN A 115 -3.51 12.72 5.10
C ASN A 115 -2.99 12.27 3.73
N ARG A 116 -3.89 11.98 2.78
CA ARG A 116 -3.51 11.59 1.42
C ARG A 116 -2.79 12.72 0.71
N ASP A 117 -3.37 13.92 0.75
CA ASP A 117 -2.87 15.07 0.03
C ASP A 117 -1.51 15.52 0.58
N MET A 118 -1.33 15.42 1.91
CA MET A 118 -0.05 15.61 2.58
C MET A 118 0.97 14.52 2.19
N PHE A 119 0.58 13.24 2.20
CA PHE A 119 1.46 12.16 1.74
C PHE A 119 1.90 12.39 0.30
N LYS A 120 0.96 12.78 -0.58
CA LYS A 120 1.19 13.06 -1.98
C LYS A 120 2.16 14.23 -2.15
N SER A 121 1.94 15.36 -1.47
CA SER A 121 2.83 16.52 -1.58
C SER A 121 4.26 16.22 -1.13
N LEU A 122 4.42 15.43 -0.07
CA LEU A 122 5.73 15.02 0.45
C LEU A 122 6.44 14.01 -0.47
N THR A 123 5.70 13.14 -1.16
CA THR A 123 6.28 12.10 -2.03
C THR A 123 6.50 12.54 -3.48
N VAL A 124 5.75 13.53 -3.98
CA VAL A 124 5.90 14.09 -5.34
C VAL A 124 7.30 14.68 -5.58
N ASN A 125 7.95 15.21 -4.54
CA ASN A 125 9.34 15.69 -4.61
C ASN A 125 10.39 14.57 -4.67
N LYS A 126 9.96 13.30 -4.81
CA LYS A 126 10.80 12.09 -4.93
C LYS A 126 11.84 11.95 -3.81
N THR A 127 11.60 12.52 -2.64
CA THR A 127 12.45 12.30 -1.45
C THR A 127 12.32 10.88 -0.91
N GLY A 128 11.30 10.14 -1.37
CA GLY A 128 10.97 8.81 -0.89
C GLY A 128 10.15 8.84 0.38
N TYR A 129 9.83 7.66 0.89
CA TYR A 129 9.06 7.46 2.12
C TYR A 129 9.48 6.16 2.79
N TYR A 130 9.11 6.00 4.05
CA TYR A 130 9.26 4.71 4.74
C TYR A 130 7.95 3.93 4.67
N LEU A 131 8.04 2.66 4.31
CA LEU A 131 7.02 1.66 4.61
C LEU A 131 7.47 0.90 5.86
N MET A 132 6.61 0.74 6.87
CA MET A 132 7.00 0.03 8.09
C MET A 132 5.86 -0.76 8.73
N PRO A 133 6.17 -1.81 9.50
CA PRO A 133 5.17 -2.49 10.30
C PRO A 133 4.91 -1.69 11.57
N ILE A 134 3.64 -1.58 11.95
CA ILE A 134 3.18 -0.98 13.19
C ILE A 134 2.42 -2.05 13.97
N GLY A 135 2.93 -2.41 15.15
CA GLY A 135 2.28 -3.38 16.01
C GLY A 135 1.12 -2.75 16.79
N ILE A 136 0.03 -3.49 16.97
CA ILE A 136 -1.08 -3.11 17.86
C ILE A 136 -0.87 -3.83 19.19
N LYS A 137 -0.72 -3.09 20.30
CA LYS A 137 -0.50 -3.69 21.63
C LYS A 137 -1.75 -4.41 22.15
N ASN A 138 -2.92 -3.80 21.96
CA ASN A 138 -4.21 -4.35 22.37
C ASN A 138 -5.28 -4.07 21.30
N GLU A 139 -5.81 -5.12 20.69
CA GLU A 139 -6.80 -5.03 19.60
C GLU A 139 -8.15 -4.45 20.03
N ASN A 140 -8.48 -4.55 21.32
CA ASN A 140 -9.72 -4.05 21.88
C ASN A 140 -9.63 -2.56 22.26
N LYS A 141 -8.46 -1.94 22.11
CA LYS A 141 -8.25 -0.52 22.38
C LYS A 141 -8.19 0.28 21.07
N PRO A 142 -8.59 1.57 21.08
CA PRO A 142 -8.45 2.43 19.93
C PRO A 142 -7.03 2.48 19.37
N ILE A 143 -6.91 2.75 18.08
CA ILE A 143 -5.63 2.98 17.41
C ILE A 143 -5.14 4.40 17.77
N LYS A 144 -4.40 4.48 18.88
CA LYS A 144 -3.72 5.68 19.38
C LYS A 144 -2.27 5.36 19.66
N GLU A 145 -1.40 6.37 19.65
CA GLU A 145 0.06 6.22 19.79
C GLU A 145 0.46 5.33 20.98
N GLU A 146 -0.19 5.48 22.14
CA GLU A 146 0.09 4.66 23.32
C GLU A 146 -0.18 3.16 23.12
N ASN A 147 -1.10 2.82 22.22
CA ASN A 147 -1.48 1.45 21.86
C ASN A 147 -0.68 0.89 20.67
N LEU A 148 0.28 1.65 20.14
CA LEU A 148 1.08 1.28 18.98
C LEU A 148 2.52 0.91 19.36
N ILE A 149 3.08 0.00 18.59
CA ILE A 149 4.51 -0.34 18.60
C ILE A 149 5.10 0.21 17.31
N ILE A 150 5.92 1.24 17.43
CA ILE A 150 6.60 1.92 16.32
C ILE A 150 8.09 1.67 16.47
N ASP A 151 8.69 0.95 15.53
CA ASP A 151 10.11 0.62 15.54
C ASP A 151 10.70 0.81 14.14
N PHE A 152 11.44 1.91 13.97
CA PHE A 152 12.05 2.28 12.69
C PHE A 152 13.15 1.31 12.24
N SER A 153 13.64 0.41 13.10
CA SER A 153 14.62 -0.60 12.69
C SER A 153 14.07 -1.54 11.60
N TYR A 154 12.74 -1.72 11.54
CA TYR A 154 12.03 -2.51 10.53
C TYR A 154 11.48 -1.69 9.36
N ALA A 155 11.70 -0.36 9.33
CA ALA A 155 11.29 0.45 8.20
C ALA A 155 12.12 0.12 6.95
N ILE A 156 11.45 0.10 5.80
CA ILE A 156 12.08 -0.03 4.47
C ILE A 156 11.86 1.24 3.66
N LYS A 157 12.87 1.61 2.88
CA LYS A 157 12.82 2.79 2.02
C LYS A 157 12.06 2.46 0.74
N MET A 158 11.14 3.35 0.40
CA MET A 158 10.43 3.37 -0.87
C MET A 158 10.69 4.71 -1.55
N LYS A 159 10.70 4.73 -2.88
CA LYS A 159 10.93 5.93 -3.69
C LYS A 159 9.65 6.42 -4.35
N ASN A 160 8.91 5.50 -4.94
CA ASN A 160 7.77 5.79 -5.80
C ASN A 160 6.48 5.32 -5.16
N VAL A 161 5.46 6.15 -5.32
CA VAL A 161 4.06 5.83 -5.06
C VAL A 161 3.28 6.29 -6.28
N THR A 162 2.33 5.47 -6.72
CA THR A 162 1.48 5.82 -7.85
C THR A 162 0.13 6.32 -7.34
N PHE A 163 -0.40 7.38 -7.94
CA PHE A 163 -1.77 7.83 -7.72
C PHE A 163 -2.54 7.64 -9.02
N LYS A 164 -3.59 6.82 -8.98
CA LYS A 164 -4.39 6.46 -10.15
C LYS A 164 -5.86 6.70 -9.85
N ASN A 165 -6.59 7.30 -10.79
CA ASN A 165 -8.02 7.45 -10.63
C ASN A 165 -8.71 6.10 -10.83
N GLY A 166 -9.75 5.83 -10.04
CA GLY A 166 -10.48 4.58 -10.11
C GLY A 166 -11.08 4.28 -11.48
N ASP A 167 -11.54 5.31 -12.19
CA ASP A 167 -12.10 5.23 -13.55
C ASP A 167 -11.07 4.86 -14.65
N GLN A 168 -9.78 4.97 -14.34
CA GLN A 168 -8.67 4.57 -15.20
C GLN A 168 -8.30 3.09 -15.03
N ILE A 169 -8.82 2.41 -14.00
CA ILE A 169 -8.53 1.00 -13.74
C ILE A 169 -9.34 0.13 -14.71
N LYS A 170 -8.68 -0.43 -15.73
CA LYS A 170 -9.32 -1.17 -16.83
C LYS A 170 -8.56 -2.45 -17.18
N GLY A 171 -9.19 -3.30 -17.99
CA GLY A 171 -8.55 -4.50 -18.55
C GLY A 171 -8.03 -5.46 -17.47
N ASN A 172 -6.74 -5.78 -17.57
CA ASN A 172 -6.00 -6.72 -16.72
C ASN A 172 -5.22 -6.03 -15.58
N ASP A 173 -5.56 -4.78 -15.24
CA ASP A 173 -4.95 -4.10 -14.10
C ASP A 173 -5.24 -4.88 -12.80
N PHE A 174 -4.19 -5.28 -12.07
CA PHE A 174 -4.30 -6.01 -10.81
C PHE A 174 -5.09 -5.24 -9.75
N CYS A 175 -5.08 -3.91 -9.81
CA CYS A 175 -5.85 -3.05 -8.91
C CYS A 175 -7.36 -3.16 -9.13
N LYS A 176 -7.83 -3.74 -10.25
CA LYS A 176 -9.27 -3.88 -10.57
C LYS A 176 -10.06 -4.64 -9.50
N ILE A 177 -9.39 -5.48 -8.71
CA ILE A 177 -10.04 -6.22 -7.63
C ILE A 177 -10.75 -5.29 -6.62
N VAL A 178 -10.25 -4.07 -6.40
CA VAL A 178 -10.85 -3.13 -5.44
C VAL A 178 -12.21 -2.59 -5.91
N LEU A 179 -12.49 -2.66 -7.21
CA LEU A 179 -13.76 -2.20 -7.80
C LEU A 179 -14.91 -3.19 -7.55
N ARG A 180 -14.63 -4.36 -6.98
CA ARG A 180 -15.64 -5.37 -6.64
C ARG A 180 -15.84 -5.41 -5.14
N ASN A 181 -17.08 -5.61 -4.70
CA ASN A 181 -17.36 -5.80 -3.28
C ASN A 181 -16.73 -7.14 -2.82
N PRO A 182 -15.82 -7.14 -1.82
CA PRO A 182 -15.19 -8.36 -1.35
C PRO A 182 -16.18 -9.39 -0.77
N GLU A 183 -17.34 -8.94 -0.25
CA GLU A 183 -18.34 -9.80 0.38
C GLU A 183 -19.23 -10.54 -0.63
N ASN A 184 -19.28 -10.07 -1.88
CA ASN A 184 -20.08 -10.68 -2.94
C ASN A 184 -19.26 -11.65 -3.83
N ASN A 185 -18.00 -11.95 -3.47
CA ASN A 185 -17.09 -12.82 -4.22
C ASN A 185 -16.78 -14.15 -3.49
N ALA A 186 -17.65 -14.58 -2.56
CA ALA A 186 -17.62 -15.89 -1.93
C ALA A 186 -18.68 -16.81 -2.54
#